data_AF-C3YA22-F1
#
_entry.id   AF-C3YA22-F1
#
_cell.length_a   1.000
_cell.length_b   1.000
_cell.length_c   1.000
_cell.angle_alpha   90.00
_cell.angle_beta   90.00
_cell.angle_gamma   90.00
#
_symmetry.space_group_name_H-M   'P 1'
#
loop_
_entity.id
_entity.type
_entity.pdbx_description
1 polymer ?
#
loop_
_entity_poly.entity_id
_entity_poly.type
_entity_poly.pdbx_seq_one_letter_code
_entity_poly.pdbx_strand_id
1 'polypeptide(L)'
;MFEKAFKPFVAKKDCYVRDPIDECLLSHMQNIKAIFPDEDIDCMQDFELHPNHRPKVLVQTAAHVAGAARYYQRMDVKEDPWGKDKNIYGVSVHPKYGGWFAIRAVLVFKNILVPEMEYKEPPDCVPTDELRIDLLNKYNFHWKDWSFRDVIPVEDKYSEEQKVYFDTPPADRKALLGLEDKTA
;
A
#
# COMPACT_ATOMS: atom_id res chain seq x y z
N MET A 1 -10.27 1.66 -5.54
CA MET A 1 -10.57 1.04 -4.23
C MET A 1 -11.45 1.94 -3.38
N PHE A 2 -11.05 3.19 -3.13
CA PHE A 2 -11.78 4.12 -2.26
C PHE A 2 -13.27 4.30 -2.64
N GLU A 3 -13.55 4.72 -3.87
CA GLU A 3 -14.94 4.98 -4.31
C GLU A 3 -15.81 3.72 -4.39
N LYS A 4 -15.23 2.59 -4.80
CA LYS A 4 -16.00 1.38 -5.18
C LYS A 4 -16.08 0.32 -4.08
N ALA A 5 -15.21 0.37 -3.09
CA ALA A 5 -15.15 -0.60 -2.01
C ALA A 5 -15.31 0.09 -0.65
N PHE A 6 -14.46 1.07 -0.37
CA PHE A 6 -14.44 1.75 0.92
C PHE A 6 -15.71 2.55 1.19
N LYS A 7 -16.14 3.45 0.29
CA LYS A 7 -17.36 4.24 0.51
C LYS A 7 -18.61 3.37 0.69
N PRO A 8 -18.87 2.34 -0.15
CA PRO A 8 -19.98 1.41 0.08
C PRO A 8 -19.86 0.61 1.38
N PHE A 9 -18.65 0.28 1.81
CA PHE A 9 -18.41 -0.37 3.10
C PHE A 9 -18.78 0.58 4.25
N VAL A 10 -18.33 1.83 4.18
CA VAL A 10 -18.58 2.82 5.23
C VAL A 10 -20.05 3.16 5.37
N ALA A 11 -20.76 3.29 4.24
CA ALA A 11 -22.18 3.61 4.22
C ALA A 11 -23.09 2.54 4.85
N LYS A 12 -22.59 1.33 5.10
CA LYS A 12 -23.35 0.19 5.65
C LYS A 12 -23.12 -0.06 7.14
N LYS A 13 -22.13 0.60 7.74
CA LYS A 13 -21.67 0.31 9.10
C LYS A 13 -21.68 1.60 9.92
N ASP A 14 -22.32 1.53 11.08
CA ASP A 14 -22.50 2.66 11.98
C ASP A 14 -21.30 2.88 12.93
N CYS A 15 -20.47 1.85 13.14
CA CYS A 15 -19.29 1.94 14.01
C CYS A 15 -18.14 1.02 13.58
N TYR A 16 -16.93 1.36 14.03
CA TYR A 16 -15.68 0.65 13.71
C TYR A 16 -14.82 0.58 14.97
N VAL A 17 -14.19 -0.57 15.21
CA VAL A 17 -13.24 -0.78 16.30
C VAL A 17 -11.84 -0.28 15.89
N ARG A 18 -11.48 -0.44 14.61
CA ARG A 18 -10.18 -0.04 14.05
C ARG A 18 -10.33 1.13 13.07
N ASP A 19 -9.23 1.46 12.38
CA ASP A 19 -9.30 2.36 11.24
C ASP A 19 -10.30 1.80 10.19
N PRO A 20 -11.24 2.62 9.68
CA PRO A 20 -12.24 2.14 8.73
C PRO A 20 -11.66 1.52 7.46
N ILE A 21 -10.49 1.98 6.97
CA ILE A 21 -9.87 1.43 5.75
C ILE A 21 -9.38 0.00 5.99
N ASP A 22 -8.85 -0.27 7.19
CA ASP A 22 -8.34 -1.58 7.58
C ASP A 22 -9.49 -2.55 7.77
N GLU A 23 -10.60 -2.12 8.39
CA GLU A 23 -11.81 -2.96 8.50
C GLU A 23 -12.43 -3.27 7.15
N CYS A 24 -12.47 -2.29 6.24
CA CYS A 24 -12.92 -2.50 4.87
C CYS A 24 -12.07 -3.60 4.21
N LEU A 25 -10.75 -3.51 4.36
CA LEU A 25 -9.84 -4.51 3.81
C LEU A 25 -10.08 -5.89 4.41
N LEU A 26 -10.17 -6.00 5.74
CA LEU A 26 -10.41 -7.27 6.43
C LEU A 26 -11.72 -7.94 5.98
N SER A 27 -12.79 -7.15 5.83
CA SER A 27 -14.08 -7.63 5.31
C SER A 27 -13.94 -8.22 3.90
N HIS A 28 -13.23 -7.52 3.00
CA HIS A 28 -12.97 -8.04 1.66
C HIS A 28 -12.07 -9.29 1.67
N MET A 29 -11.06 -9.36 2.54
CA MET A 29 -10.21 -10.55 2.67
C MET A 29 -10.97 -11.77 3.22
N GLN A 30 -11.91 -11.57 4.15
CA GLN A 30 -12.81 -12.61 4.62
C GLN A 30 -13.69 -13.16 3.48
N ASN A 31 -14.23 -12.28 2.65
CA ASN A 31 -15.01 -12.68 1.48
C ASN A 31 -14.17 -13.50 0.49
N ILE A 32 -12.89 -13.15 0.28
CA ILE A 32 -11.98 -13.94 -0.56
C ILE A 32 -11.80 -15.35 0.02
N LYS A 33 -11.55 -15.48 1.33
CA LYS A 33 -11.43 -16.79 1.97
C LYS A 33 -12.71 -17.62 1.84
N ALA A 34 -13.89 -17.00 1.91
CA ALA A 34 -15.16 -17.68 1.74
C ALA A 34 -15.39 -18.22 0.31
N ILE A 35 -14.73 -17.64 -0.71
CA ILE A 35 -14.77 -18.13 -2.10
C ILE A 35 -13.91 -19.39 -2.29
N PHE A 36 -12.91 -19.59 -1.42
CA PHE A 36 -11.99 -20.72 -1.46
C PHE A 36 -12.08 -21.55 -0.16
N PRO A 37 -13.23 -22.18 0.13
CA PRO A 37 -13.48 -22.83 1.42
C PRO A 37 -12.58 -24.06 1.67
N ASP A 38 -12.08 -24.69 0.61
CA ASP A 38 -11.28 -25.91 0.68
C ASP A 38 -9.76 -25.63 0.71
N GLU A 39 -9.35 -24.37 0.54
CA GLU A 39 -7.94 -23.99 0.45
C GLU A 39 -7.41 -23.49 1.82
N ASP A 40 -6.17 -23.88 2.15
CA ASP A 40 -5.48 -23.34 3.34
C ASP A 40 -4.81 -22.01 3.00
N ILE A 41 -5.55 -20.92 3.22
CA ILE A 41 -5.12 -19.55 2.88
C ILE A 41 -4.70 -18.77 4.12
N ASP A 42 -3.41 -18.49 4.21
CA ASP A 42 -2.90 -17.43 5.08
C ASP A 42 -3.05 -16.07 4.40
N CYS A 43 -3.58 -15.10 5.13
CA CYS A 43 -3.75 -13.74 4.62
C CYS A 43 -3.08 -12.78 5.58
N MET A 44 -2.07 -12.06 5.10
CA MET A 44 -1.29 -11.09 5.85
C MET A 44 -1.54 -9.71 5.26
N GLN A 45 -2.03 -8.75 6.07
CA GLN A 45 -2.24 -7.37 5.62
C GLN A 45 -1.01 -6.50 5.88
N ASP A 46 -0.91 -5.39 5.16
CA ASP A 46 0.20 -4.43 5.22
C ASP A 46 0.40 -3.82 6.61
N PHE A 47 -0.67 -3.69 7.39
CA PHE A 47 -0.64 -3.16 8.76
C PHE A 47 -0.37 -4.23 9.84
N GLU A 48 -0.30 -5.52 9.50
CA GLU A 48 -0.09 -6.56 10.52
C GLU A 48 1.36 -6.62 11.02
N LEU A 49 1.52 -6.59 12.33
CA LEU A 49 2.81 -6.71 13.01
C LEU A 49 2.86 -7.98 13.87
N HIS A 50 4.06 -8.52 14.04
CA HIS A 50 4.38 -9.46 15.11
C HIS A 50 4.41 -8.75 16.49
N PRO A 51 4.38 -9.49 17.61
CA PRO A 51 4.47 -8.90 18.95
C PRO A 51 5.74 -8.06 19.20
N ASN A 52 6.80 -8.29 18.44
CA ASN A 52 8.05 -7.51 18.48
C ASN A 52 8.04 -6.28 17.54
N HIS A 53 6.87 -5.87 17.06
CA HIS A 53 6.66 -4.75 16.13
C HIS A 53 7.29 -4.91 14.74
N ARG A 54 7.80 -6.10 14.38
CA ARG A 54 8.22 -6.35 13.00
C ARG A 54 7.00 -6.59 12.10
N PRO A 55 6.96 -6.03 10.88
CA PRO A 55 5.91 -6.36 9.91
C PRO A 55 5.86 -7.87 9.66
N LYS A 56 4.65 -8.44 9.58
CA LYS A 56 4.49 -9.86 9.22
C LYS A 56 4.89 -10.15 7.79
N VAL A 57 4.78 -9.16 6.90
CA VAL A 57 5.15 -9.26 5.49
C VAL A 57 5.74 -7.96 4.98
N LEU A 58 6.77 -8.06 4.14
CA LEU A 58 7.36 -6.91 3.44
C LEU A 58 6.64 -6.72 2.11
N VAL A 59 5.54 -5.97 2.15
CA VAL A 59 4.61 -5.84 1.02
C VAL A 59 5.25 -5.25 -0.24
N GLN A 60 6.21 -4.33 -0.11
CA GLN A 60 6.92 -3.75 -1.26
C GLN A 60 7.80 -4.77 -1.98
N THR A 61 8.50 -5.62 -1.21
CA THR A 61 9.24 -6.75 -1.76
C THR A 61 8.31 -7.73 -2.45
N ALA A 62 7.17 -8.07 -1.83
CA ALA A 62 6.17 -8.94 -2.43
C ALA A 62 5.62 -8.39 -3.75
N ALA A 63 5.31 -7.09 -3.81
CA ALA A 63 4.85 -6.44 -5.04
C ALA A 63 5.91 -6.41 -6.15
N HIS A 64 7.19 -6.23 -5.78
CA HIS A 64 8.30 -6.27 -6.72
C HIS A 64 8.43 -7.66 -7.35
N VAL A 65 8.53 -8.72 -6.54
CA VAL A 65 8.72 -10.08 -7.06
C VAL A 65 7.49 -10.64 -7.78
N ALA A 66 6.31 -10.07 -7.53
CA ALA A 66 5.09 -10.37 -8.26
C ALA A 66 4.99 -9.62 -9.62
N GLY A 67 5.97 -8.77 -9.95
CA GLY A 67 5.96 -7.97 -11.18
C GLY A 67 4.95 -6.83 -11.18
N ALA A 68 4.34 -6.51 -10.04
CA ALA A 68 3.23 -5.56 -9.95
C ALA A 68 3.69 -4.10 -9.92
N ALA A 69 4.71 -3.81 -9.11
CA ALA A 69 5.29 -2.48 -8.97
C ALA A 69 6.76 -2.60 -8.61
N ARG A 70 7.62 -1.82 -9.27
CA ARG A 70 9.05 -1.87 -8.98
C ARG A 70 9.32 -1.16 -7.67
N TYR A 71 9.94 -1.89 -6.74
CA TYR A 71 10.44 -1.34 -5.47
C TYR A 71 11.82 -0.70 -5.67
N TYR A 72 11.89 0.63 -5.54
CA TYR A 72 13.13 1.41 -5.62
C TYR A 72 13.66 1.66 -4.21
N GLN A 73 14.94 1.35 -4.02
CA GLN A 73 15.65 1.39 -2.75
C GLN A 73 16.90 2.24 -2.87
N ARG A 74 17.48 2.63 -1.73
CA ARG A 74 18.77 3.32 -1.68
C ARG A 74 19.87 2.56 -2.44
N MET A 75 19.86 1.22 -2.40
CA MET A 75 20.83 0.38 -3.10
C MET A 75 20.70 0.42 -4.63
N ASP A 76 19.60 0.96 -5.16
CA ASP A 76 19.39 1.13 -6.61
C ASP A 76 19.99 2.43 -7.14
N VAL A 77 20.63 3.24 -6.28
CA VAL A 77 21.37 4.46 -6.63
C VAL A 77 22.86 4.19 -6.48
N LYS A 78 23.65 4.43 -7.54
CA LYS A 78 25.08 4.12 -7.55
C LYS A 78 25.88 5.11 -6.70
N GLU A 79 25.61 6.40 -6.90
CA GLU A 79 26.24 7.49 -6.16
C GLU A 79 25.27 8.04 -5.12
N ASP A 80 25.30 7.43 -3.94
CA ASP A 80 24.42 7.74 -2.82
C ASP A 80 24.69 9.13 -2.21
N PRO A 81 23.73 10.09 -2.32
CA PRO A 81 23.93 11.45 -1.83
C PRO A 81 23.55 11.65 -0.35
N TRP A 82 23.00 10.64 0.33
CA TRP A 82 22.35 10.82 1.64
C TRP A 82 23.28 10.67 2.84
N GLY A 83 24.50 10.16 2.63
CA GLY A 83 25.46 9.90 3.70
C GLY A 83 25.06 8.72 4.60
N LYS A 84 26.01 8.16 5.35
CA LYS A 84 25.84 6.88 6.07
C LYS A 84 24.78 6.91 7.17
N ASP A 85 24.56 8.06 7.80
CA ASP A 85 23.74 8.16 9.01
C ASP A 85 22.23 8.33 8.71
N LYS A 86 21.87 8.59 7.45
CA LYS A 86 20.49 8.86 7.07
C LYS A 86 19.78 7.59 6.63
N ASN A 87 18.69 7.23 7.31
CA ASN A 87 17.82 6.15 6.86
C ASN A 87 16.97 6.64 5.69
N ILE A 88 17.06 5.94 4.56
CA ILE A 88 16.29 6.23 3.34
C ILE A 88 15.41 5.01 3.08
N TYR A 89 14.11 5.18 3.27
CA TYR A 89 13.13 4.14 3.00
C TYR A 89 12.87 4.06 1.49
N GLY A 90 12.83 2.83 0.99
CA GLY A 90 12.43 2.59 -0.39
C GLY A 90 10.94 2.80 -0.63
N VAL A 91 10.56 2.96 -1.88
CA VAL A 91 9.18 3.17 -2.33
C VAL A 91 8.91 2.41 -3.63
N SER A 92 7.70 1.87 -3.76
CA SER A 92 7.27 1.17 -4.96
C SER A 92 6.55 2.10 -5.94
N VAL A 93 6.83 1.97 -7.23
CA VAL A 93 6.14 2.72 -8.30
C VAL A 93 5.44 1.73 -9.22
N HIS A 94 4.12 1.90 -9.36
CA HIS A 94 3.28 1.12 -10.27
C HIS A 94 3.35 1.72 -11.68
N PRO A 95 3.51 0.91 -12.74
CA PRO A 95 3.73 1.42 -14.10
C PRO A 95 2.59 2.27 -14.67
N LYS A 96 1.36 2.11 -14.15
CA LYS A 96 0.19 2.91 -14.58
C LYS A 96 -0.23 4.02 -13.61
N TYR A 97 0.10 3.86 -12.33
CA TYR A 97 -0.45 4.70 -11.26
C TYR A 97 0.62 5.47 -10.51
N GLY A 98 1.90 5.31 -10.89
CA GLY A 98 2.99 5.90 -10.14
C GLY A 98 2.94 5.45 -8.68
N GLY A 99 2.87 6.41 -7.76
CA GLY A 99 2.65 6.14 -6.34
C GLY A 99 1.18 6.24 -5.89
N TRP A 100 0.21 6.44 -6.79
CA TRP A 100 -1.23 6.54 -6.47
C TRP A 100 -1.89 5.18 -6.24
N PHE A 101 -1.23 4.35 -5.42
CA PHE A 101 -1.75 3.06 -4.99
C PHE A 101 -1.22 2.73 -3.58
N ALA A 102 -1.70 1.63 -3.04
CA ALA A 102 -1.15 1.02 -1.82
C ALA A 102 -1.22 -0.50 -1.98
N ILE A 103 -0.22 -1.20 -1.46
CA ILE A 103 -0.18 -2.65 -1.41
C ILE A 103 -0.88 -3.07 -0.11
N ARG A 104 -1.86 -3.96 -0.20
CA ARG A 104 -2.81 -4.19 0.91
C ARG A 104 -2.63 -5.52 1.63
N ALA A 105 -2.40 -6.59 0.89
CA ALA A 105 -2.31 -7.90 1.49
C ALA A 105 -1.51 -8.86 0.62
N VAL A 106 -0.98 -9.90 1.25
CA VAL A 106 -0.44 -11.09 0.61
C VAL A 106 -1.29 -12.29 1.04
N LEU A 107 -1.73 -13.08 0.06
CA LEU A 107 -2.44 -14.33 0.28
C LEU A 107 -1.50 -15.47 -0.10
N VAL A 108 -1.32 -16.40 0.81
CA VAL A 108 -0.49 -17.59 0.63
C VAL A 108 -1.39 -18.81 0.67
N PHE A 109 -1.53 -19.48 -0.48
CA PHE A 109 -2.24 -20.74 -0.62
C PHE A 109 -1.26 -21.88 -0.30
N LYS A 110 -1.29 -22.41 0.92
CA LYS A 110 -0.23 -23.32 1.41
C LYS A 110 -0.21 -24.68 0.70
N ASN A 111 -1.34 -25.10 0.18
CA ASN A 111 -1.55 -26.37 -0.49
C ASN A 111 -1.44 -26.29 -2.02
N ILE A 112 -1.15 -25.10 -2.58
CA ILE A 112 -0.99 -24.89 -4.03
C ILE A 112 0.49 -24.66 -4.36
N LEU A 113 1.03 -25.51 -5.23
CA LEU A 113 2.39 -25.38 -5.75
C LEU A 113 2.36 -25.02 -7.23
N VAL A 114 3.16 -24.02 -7.61
CA VAL A 114 3.26 -23.51 -8.99
C VAL A 114 4.72 -23.43 -9.44
N PRO A 115 5.46 -24.55 -9.49
CA PRO A 115 6.90 -24.55 -9.76
C PRO A 115 7.27 -24.03 -11.15
N GLU A 116 6.33 -24.08 -12.09
CA GLU A 116 6.50 -23.63 -13.48
C GLU A 116 6.03 -22.18 -13.68
N MET A 117 5.66 -21.46 -12.61
CA MET A 117 5.25 -20.06 -12.73
C MET A 117 6.42 -19.20 -13.18
N GLU A 118 6.28 -18.61 -14.37
CA GLU A 118 7.28 -17.70 -14.91
C GLU A 118 7.37 -16.42 -14.10
N TYR A 119 8.59 -16.03 -13.75
CA TYR A 119 8.88 -14.74 -13.15
C TYR A 119 8.68 -13.61 -14.18
N LYS A 120 7.95 -12.57 -13.77
CA LYS A 120 7.79 -11.35 -14.55
C LYS A 120 8.40 -10.19 -13.78
N GLU A 121 9.49 -9.64 -14.30
CA GLU A 121 10.15 -8.49 -13.70
C GLU A 121 9.26 -7.24 -13.81
N PRO A 122 9.12 -6.44 -12.74
CA PRO A 122 8.34 -5.21 -12.80
C PRO A 122 9.06 -4.18 -13.69
N PRO A 123 8.35 -3.40 -14.53
CA PRO A 123 8.96 -2.42 -15.41
C PRO A 123 9.82 -1.38 -14.67
N ASP A 124 10.96 -1.01 -15.26
CA ASP A 124 11.75 0.15 -14.79
C ASP A 124 11.13 1.46 -15.26
N CYS A 125 10.26 2.03 -14.43
CA CYS A 125 9.61 3.30 -14.70
C CYS A 125 10.46 4.52 -14.29
N VAL A 126 11.53 4.32 -13.51
CA VAL A 126 12.40 5.37 -12.95
C VAL A 126 13.87 4.96 -13.19
N PRO A 127 14.35 5.03 -14.44
CA PRO A 127 15.52 4.27 -14.88
C PRO A 127 16.87 4.91 -14.54
N THR A 128 16.92 6.22 -14.23
CA THR A 128 18.18 6.92 -13.98
C THR A 128 18.37 7.22 -12.49
N ASP A 129 19.64 7.34 -12.08
CA ASP A 129 19.98 7.67 -10.69
C ASP A 129 19.41 9.02 -10.27
N GLU A 130 19.40 10.03 -11.15
CA GLU A 130 18.80 11.33 -10.86
C GLU A 130 17.31 11.22 -10.53
N LEU A 131 16.57 10.43 -11.32
CA LEU A 131 15.14 10.21 -11.10
C LEU A 131 14.88 9.37 -9.85
N ARG A 132 15.73 8.38 -9.55
CA ARG A 132 15.63 7.58 -8.32
C ARG A 132 15.92 8.41 -7.08
N ILE A 133 16.92 9.28 -7.14
CA ILE A 133 17.26 10.23 -6.08
C ILE A 133 16.08 11.19 -5.84
N ASP A 134 15.51 11.77 -6.90
CA ASP A 134 14.35 12.65 -6.81
C ASP A 134 13.13 11.94 -6.18
N LEU A 135 12.80 10.73 -6.66
CA LEU A 135 11.74 9.89 -6.10
C LEU A 135 11.95 9.63 -4.60
N LEU A 136 13.15 9.17 -4.21
CA LEU A 136 13.45 8.83 -2.83
C LEU A 136 13.48 10.09 -1.94
N ASN A 137 13.94 11.23 -2.44
CA ASN A 137 13.87 12.50 -1.72
C ASN A 137 12.41 12.94 -1.50
N LYS A 138 11.59 12.93 -2.55
CA LYS A 138 10.16 13.28 -2.45
C LYS A 138 9.45 12.36 -1.46
N TYR A 139 9.70 11.06 -1.52
CA TYR A 139 9.07 10.10 -0.61
C TYR A 139 9.53 10.27 0.85
N ASN A 140 10.84 10.44 1.09
CA ASN A 140 11.35 10.46 2.46
C ASN A 140 11.18 11.83 3.15
N PHE A 141 11.20 12.93 2.39
CA PHE A 141 11.23 14.28 2.94
C PHE A 141 10.00 15.14 2.61
N HIS A 142 9.22 14.74 1.59
CA HIS A 142 8.11 15.55 1.07
C HIS A 142 6.82 14.76 0.85
N TRP A 143 6.66 13.55 1.40
CA TRP A 143 5.52 12.67 1.07
C TRP A 143 4.13 13.29 1.26
N LYS A 144 4.00 14.26 2.17
CA LYS A 144 2.75 14.98 2.46
C LYS A 144 2.26 15.85 1.31
N ASP A 145 3.14 16.25 0.39
CA ASP A 145 2.75 17.04 -0.78
C ASP A 145 2.27 16.17 -1.96
N TRP A 146 2.27 14.84 -1.78
CA TRP A 146 1.86 13.84 -2.76
C TRP A 146 2.74 13.74 -4.03
N SER A 147 3.74 14.59 -4.19
CA SER A 147 4.53 14.73 -5.43
C SER A 147 5.32 13.48 -5.81
N PHE A 148 5.74 12.67 -4.83
CA PHE A 148 6.42 11.40 -5.10
C PHE A 148 5.55 10.41 -5.88
N ARG A 149 4.22 10.60 -5.90
CA ARG A 149 3.30 9.71 -6.60
C ARG A 149 3.20 10.00 -8.09
N ASP A 150 3.64 11.19 -8.50
CA ASP A 150 3.61 11.70 -9.88
C ASP A 150 5.00 11.68 -10.55
N VAL A 151 5.89 10.77 -10.13
CA VAL A 151 7.23 10.60 -10.74
C VAL A 151 7.22 10.09 -12.18
N ILE A 152 6.06 9.61 -12.64
CA ILE A 152 5.79 9.22 -14.02
C ILE A 152 4.42 9.78 -14.43
N PRO A 153 4.09 9.84 -15.73
CA PRO A 153 2.71 10.03 -16.17
C PRO A 153 1.82 8.91 -15.64
N VAL A 154 0.68 9.25 -15.05
CA VAL A 154 -0.25 8.30 -14.43
C VAL A 154 -1.62 8.35 -15.10
N GLU A 155 -2.28 7.20 -15.20
CA GLU A 155 -3.61 7.06 -15.79
C GLU A 155 -4.71 7.64 -14.89
N ASP A 156 -4.55 7.50 -13.57
CA ASP A 156 -5.53 7.93 -12.59
C ASP A 156 -4.85 8.29 -11.26
N LYS A 157 -5.51 9.14 -10.48
CA LYS A 157 -5.03 9.64 -9.19
C LYS A 157 -6.09 9.41 -8.12
N TYR A 158 -5.71 9.62 -6.86
CA TYR A 158 -6.72 9.70 -5.81
C TYR A 158 -7.59 10.94 -6.04
N SER A 159 -8.91 10.79 -5.84
CA SER A 159 -9.83 11.92 -5.82
C SER A 159 -9.45 12.89 -4.69
N GLU A 160 -9.88 14.15 -4.79
CA GLU A 160 -9.63 15.12 -3.71
C GLU A 160 -10.25 14.65 -2.39
N GLU A 161 -11.43 14.03 -2.42
CA GLU A 161 -12.05 13.39 -1.25
C GLU A 161 -11.15 12.29 -0.65
N GLN A 162 -10.59 11.43 -1.50
CA GLN A 162 -9.68 10.37 -1.06
C GLN A 162 -8.37 10.95 -0.47
N LYS A 163 -7.84 12.04 -1.04
CA LYS A 163 -6.67 12.73 -0.48
C LYS A 163 -6.96 13.32 0.89
N VAL A 164 -8.08 14.04 1.03
CA VAL A 164 -8.54 14.59 2.32
C VAL A 164 -8.65 13.47 3.36
N TYR A 165 -9.23 12.33 3.01
CA TYR A 165 -9.32 11.18 3.92
C TYR A 165 -7.94 10.67 4.38
N PHE A 166 -6.98 10.53 3.46
CA PHE A 166 -5.66 9.99 3.81
C PHE A 166 -4.73 11.02 4.47
N ASP A 167 -4.91 12.32 4.20
CA ASP A 167 -4.25 13.42 4.92
C ASP A 167 -4.80 13.55 6.35
N THR A 168 -6.03 13.12 6.58
CA THR A 168 -6.62 13.10 7.92
C THR A 168 -5.95 12.01 8.77
N PRO A 169 -5.44 12.35 9.98
CA PRO A 169 -4.85 11.40 10.90
C PRO A 169 -5.81 10.25 11.22
N PRO A 170 -5.33 9.00 11.42
CA PRO A 170 -6.21 7.85 11.72
C PRO A 170 -7.20 8.07 12.87
N ALA A 171 -6.79 8.82 13.90
CA ALA A 171 -7.62 9.14 15.06
C ALA A 171 -8.86 10.00 14.69
N ASP A 172 -8.73 10.85 13.67
CA ASP A 172 -9.75 11.84 13.29
C ASP A 172 -10.64 11.36 12.13
N ARG A 173 -10.32 10.20 11.52
CA ARG A 173 -11.04 9.68 10.35
C ARG A 173 -12.48 9.30 10.65
N LYS A 174 -12.78 8.82 11.87
CA LYS A 174 -14.17 8.51 12.27
C LYS A 174 -15.02 9.79 12.32
N ALA A 175 -14.45 10.86 12.87
CA ALA A 175 -15.07 12.18 12.89
C ALA A 175 -15.33 12.71 11.47
N LEU A 176 -14.32 12.62 10.60
CA LEU A 176 -14.44 13.02 9.19
C LEU A 176 -15.60 12.31 8.47
N LEU A 177 -15.84 11.05 8.81
CA LEU A 177 -16.91 10.22 8.22
C LEU A 177 -18.28 10.41 8.90
N GLY A 178 -18.39 11.25 9.93
CA GLY A 178 -19.61 11.44 10.69
C GLY A 178 -20.01 10.24 11.56
N LEU A 179 -19.02 9.45 11.99
CA LEU A 179 -19.18 8.19 12.74
C LEU A 179 -18.76 8.33 14.22
N GLU A 180 -18.71 9.55 14.75
CA GLU A 180 -18.48 9.71 16.19
C GLU A 180 -19.62 9.04 16.97
N ASP A 181 -19.26 8.38 18.07
CA ASP A 181 -20.25 7.80 18.97
C ASP A 181 -21.25 8.91 19.33
N LYS A 182 -22.52 8.72 18.94
CA LYS A 182 -23.63 9.48 19.52
C LYS A 182 -23.77 9.02 20.97
N THR A 183 -22.83 9.40 21.84
CA THR A 183 -23.06 9.35 23.28
C THR A 183 -24.18 10.34 23.58
N ALA A 184 -25.30 9.77 24.02
CA ALA A 184 -26.51 10.43 24.50
C ALA A 184 -26.24 11.44 25.62
#